data_AF-A0A413VN68-F1
#
_entry.id   AF-A0A413VN68-F1
#
_cell.length_a   1.000
_cell.length_b   1.000
_cell.length_c   1.000
_cell.angle_alpha   90.00
_cell.angle_beta   90.00
_cell.angle_gamma   90.00
#
_symmetry.space_group_name_H-M   'P 1'
#
loop_
_entity.id
_entity.type
_entity.pdbx_description
1 polymer ?
#
loop_
_entity_poly.entity_id
_entity_poly.type
_entity_poly.pdbx_seq_one_letter_code
_entity_poly.pdbx_strand_id
1 'polypeptide(L)'
;MQTKKKNPVLLLLFAGLFYGSFITAQTYSLDSQAEEFYVNQIQRLDSICTVSDSDKKILREYFVSYLLNNADPKWSFQLAMSHVTTNSLCYLTLFKDDMMLEVNRHTYQDILELQSFVSENDTCFDTFIPFIRHKNEELALLRSIYVTNDSLFTQKSRPILSRYDMQVKNFTSFHFHLSKNYDIVLKYRLPLQLTDSQTDSIVDCGKELKKYMIRNTNYDHWKHERTNLRKILSEKQYDMFLTFKHWSRSYQAGLYYWDALKKQDSNAGMDSAQVVRDVTNYHVERSKLFDMYAYDDREKYNLLAGELYRNYCPVAVRRVNEAINREKNYQGSYTW
;
A
#
# COMPACT_ATOMS: atom_id res chain seq x y z
N MET A 1 33.05 -71.59 23.28
CA MET A 1 33.38 -70.16 23.33
C MET A 1 32.06 -69.40 23.46
N GLN A 2 31.41 -69.22 24.62
CA GLN A 2 31.84 -68.51 25.86
C GLN A 2 32.49 -67.17 25.49
N THR A 3 31.98 -65.97 25.82
CA THR A 3 31.26 -65.48 27.03
C THR A 3 30.37 -64.26 26.67
N LYS A 4 29.13 -64.11 27.18
CA LYS A 4 28.72 -63.42 28.46
C LYS A 4 29.32 -61.99 28.60
N LYS A 5 28.65 -60.90 29.02
CA LYS A 5 27.31 -60.60 29.56
C LYS A 5 27.28 -59.08 29.91
N LYS A 6 26.07 -58.50 30.06
CA LYS A 6 25.65 -57.33 30.89
C LYS A 6 25.45 -55.94 30.25
N ASN A 7 24.17 -55.55 30.16
CA ASN A 7 23.64 -54.20 30.50
C ASN A 7 23.74 -53.99 32.04
N PRO A 8 23.81 -52.75 32.60
CA PRO A 8 22.74 -51.75 32.46
C PRO A 8 23.11 -50.25 32.48
N VAL A 9 22.08 -49.46 32.15
CA VAL A 9 21.80 -48.09 32.58
C VAL A 9 22.41 -47.74 33.95
N LEU A 10 23.16 -46.63 34.01
CA LEU A 10 23.35 -45.84 35.23
C LEU A 10 23.04 -44.37 34.91
N LEU A 11 21.90 -43.94 35.45
CA LEU A 11 21.43 -42.58 35.56
C LEU A 11 21.91 -42.04 36.92
N LEU A 12 22.18 -40.73 36.99
CA LEU A 12 22.23 -39.85 38.18
C LEU A 12 23.59 -39.25 38.58
N LEU A 13 23.59 -37.91 38.54
CA LEU A 13 24.14 -36.95 39.51
C LEU A 13 25.66 -36.77 39.56
N PHE A 14 26.14 -35.78 38.79
CA PHE A 14 26.97 -34.71 39.36
C PHE A 14 26.40 -33.35 38.95
N ALA A 15 25.46 -32.88 39.76
CA ALA A 15 25.28 -31.46 39.96
C ALA A 15 26.50 -30.92 40.71
N GLY A 16 26.92 -29.70 40.38
CA GLY A 16 27.78 -28.91 41.24
C GLY A 16 29.26 -28.92 40.89
N LEU A 17 29.62 -28.40 39.72
CA LEU A 17 30.94 -27.80 39.53
C LEU A 17 30.76 -26.30 39.32
N PHE A 18 30.87 -25.59 40.43
CA PHE A 18 31.49 -24.27 40.56
C PHE A 18 31.70 -23.51 39.23
N TYR A 19 30.77 -22.61 38.90
CA TYR A 19 31.09 -21.39 38.16
C TYR A 19 30.75 -20.17 39.02
N GLY A 20 31.25 -20.21 40.25
CA GLY A 20 31.65 -19.01 40.97
C GLY A 20 33.08 -18.69 40.56
N SER A 21 33.26 -18.17 39.35
CA SER A 21 34.53 -17.62 38.92
C SER A 21 34.34 -16.11 38.84
N PHE A 22 34.73 -15.45 39.93
CA PHE A 22 35.14 -14.06 39.89
C PHE A 22 35.92 -13.82 38.60
N ILE A 23 35.40 -12.96 37.74
CA ILE A 23 36.17 -12.38 36.64
C ILE A 23 37.21 -11.49 37.33
N THR A 24 38.33 -12.10 37.69
CA THR A 24 39.55 -11.37 37.99
C THR A 24 39.85 -10.53 36.75
N ALA A 25 39.89 -9.22 36.93
CA ALA A 25 40.27 -8.25 35.92
C ALA A 25 41.67 -8.59 35.40
N GLN A 26 41.75 -9.42 34.36
CA GLN A 26 42.90 -9.46 33.48
C GLN A 26 42.82 -8.16 32.69
N THR A 27 43.73 -7.23 33.01
CA THR A 27 44.00 -6.05 32.19
C THR A 27 44.62 -6.53 30.88
N TYR A 28 43.78 -6.91 29.93
CA TYR A 28 44.21 -7.10 28.55
C TYR A 28 44.62 -5.73 28.01
N SER A 29 45.89 -5.57 27.62
CA SER A 29 46.31 -4.39 26.90
C SER A 29 45.70 -4.45 25.50
N LEU A 30 44.71 -3.59 25.21
CA LEU A 30 44.27 -3.39 23.84
C LEU A 30 45.45 -2.96 22.97
N ASP A 31 45.36 -3.25 21.67
CA ASP A 31 46.17 -2.53 20.70
C ASP A 31 45.98 -1.02 20.90
N SER A 32 47.08 -0.28 20.91
CA SER A 32 47.14 1.17 21.05
C SER A 32 46.10 1.91 20.17
N GLN A 33 45.87 1.41 18.96
CA GLN A 33 44.90 1.99 18.02
C GLN A 33 43.45 1.80 18.46
N ALA A 34 43.11 0.64 19.01
CA ALA A 34 41.76 0.36 19.50
C ALA A 34 41.45 1.11 20.80
N GLU A 35 42.47 1.30 21.65
CA GLU A 35 42.36 2.12 22.85
C GLU A 35 42.14 3.60 22.51
N GLU A 36 42.92 4.15 21.57
CA GLU A 36 42.74 5.52 21.10
C GLU A 36 41.35 5.72 20.49
N PHE A 37 40.89 4.75 19.68
CA PHE A 37 39.53 4.76 19.14
C PHE A 37 38.47 4.81 20.24
N TYR A 38 38.56 3.93 21.24
CA TYR A 38 37.62 3.86 22.35
C TYR A 38 37.53 5.18 23.12
N VAL A 39 38.69 5.74 23.49
CA VAL A 39 38.76 7.01 24.24
C VAL A 39 38.11 8.14 23.46
N ASN A 40 38.38 8.23 22.15
CA ASN A 40 37.77 9.23 21.28
C ASN A 40 36.24 9.06 21.22
N GLN A 41 35.73 7.83 21.03
CA GLN A 41 34.29 7.61 20.99
C GLN A 41 33.59 7.89 22.32
N ILE A 42 34.22 7.60 23.46
CA ILE A 42 33.67 7.97 24.78
C ILE A 42 33.59 9.48 24.95
N GLN A 43 34.61 10.23 24.53
CA GLN A 43 34.56 11.70 24.58
C GLN A 43 33.43 12.25 23.71
N ARG A 44 33.24 11.69 22.51
CA ARG A 44 32.12 12.06 21.64
C ARG A 44 30.78 11.69 22.27
N LEU A 45 30.68 10.51 22.88
CA LEU A 45 29.46 10.05 23.54
C LEU A 45 29.07 10.96 24.70
N ASP A 46 30.03 11.31 25.58
CA ASP A 46 29.81 12.23 26.71
C ASP A 46 29.38 13.63 26.26
N SER A 47 29.84 14.08 25.09
CA SER A 47 29.43 15.38 24.53
C SER A 47 27.94 15.41 24.12
N ILE A 48 27.33 14.24 23.89
CA ILE A 48 25.93 14.09 23.49
C ILE A 48 25.05 13.77 24.70
N CYS A 49 25.49 12.79 25.48
CA CYS A 49 24.75 12.23 26.60
C CYS A 49 25.76 11.87 27.70
N THR A 50 25.77 12.59 28.82
CA THR A 50 26.71 12.34 29.93
C THR A 50 26.56 10.90 30.42
N VAL A 51 27.62 10.09 30.25
CA VAL A 51 27.61 8.68 30.64
C VAL A 51 28.22 8.53 32.03
N SER A 52 27.52 7.81 32.91
CA SER A 52 28.03 7.56 34.26
C SER A 52 29.33 6.74 34.23
N ASP A 53 30.18 6.87 35.25
CA ASP A 53 31.42 6.09 35.31
C ASP A 53 31.15 4.56 35.37
N SER A 54 30.01 4.15 35.96
CA SER A 54 29.56 2.76 35.94
C SER A 54 29.23 2.29 34.53
N ASP A 55 28.51 3.11 33.75
CA ASP A 55 28.13 2.79 32.38
C ASP A 55 29.35 2.77 31.45
N LYS A 56 30.31 3.68 31.64
CA LYS A 56 31.60 3.68 30.92
C LYS A 56 32.40 2.41 31.19
N LYS A 57 32.35 1.89 32.42
CA LYS A 57 33.01 0.64 32.76
C LYS A 57 32.36 -0.54 32.05
N ILE A 58 31.03 -0.63 32.08
CA ILE A 58 30.27 -1.67 31.37
C ILE A 58 30.54 -1.61 29.86
N LEU A 59 30.52 -0.40 29.28
CA LEU A 59 30.82 -0.17 27.87
C LEU A 59 32.22 -0.68 27.51
N ARG A 60 33.22 -0.38 28.33
CA ARG A 60 34.60 -0.86 28.13
C ARG A 60 34.67 -2.38 28.15
N GLU A 61 34.04 -3.01 29.14
CA GLU A 61 34.04 -4.47 29.29
C GLU A 61 33.45 -5.16 28.05
N TYR A 62 32.28 -4.69 27.57
CA TYR A 62 31.69 -5.21 26.34
C TYR A 62 32.53 -4.90 25.09
N PHE A 63 33.07 -3.68 24.98
CA PHE A 63 33.88 -3.29 23.83
C PHE A 63 35.10 -4.20 23.66
N VAL A 64 35.84 -4.45 24.75
CA VAL A 64 36.99 -5.36 24.75
C VAL A 64 36.55 -6.78 24.42
N SER A 65 35.44 -7.25 25.01
CA SER A 65 34.90 -8.58 24.74
C SER A 65 34.55 -8.77 23.27
N TYR A 66 33.96 -7.77 22.60
CA TYR A 66 33.59 -7.88 21.19
C TYR A 66 34.82 -7.78 20.27
N LEU A 67 35.76 -6.89 20.58
CA LEU A 67 36.99 -6.73 19.82
C LEU A 67 37.82 -8.02 19.80
N LEU A 68 37.92 -8.72 20.93
CA LEU A 68 38.62 -10.01 21.04
C LEU A 68 37.95 -11.13 20.23
N ASN A 69 36.67 -10.99 19.88
CA ASN A 69 35.92 -11.92 19.04
C ASN A 69 35.95 -11.52 17.54
N ASN A 70 36.98 -10.79 17.11
CA ASN A 70 37.24 -10.36 15.73
C ASN A 70 36.21 -9.41 15.12
N ALA A 71 35.52 -8.61 15.94
CA ALA A 71 34.76 -7.46 15.43
C ALA A 71 35.69 -6.27 15.18
N ASP A 72 35.43 -5.47 14.14
CA ASP A 72 36.16 -4.22 13.95
C ASP A 72 35.87 -3.24 15.11
N PRO A 73 36.75 -2.25 15.38
CA PRO A 73 36.58 -1.35 16.51
C PRO A 73 35.25 -0.58 16.49
N LYS A 74 34.77 -0.17 15.32
CA LYS A 74 33.53 0.61 15.20
C LYS A 74 32.31 -0.25 15.53
N TRP A 75 32.27 -1.45 14.96
CA TRP A 75 31.20 -2.42 15.24
C TRP A 75 31.21 -2.89 16.70
N SER A 76 32.39 -3.18 17.25
CA SER A 76 32.55 -3.56 18.66
C SER A 76 32.00 -2.49 19.60
N PHE A 77 32.24 -1.22 19.28
CA PHE A 77 31.75 -0.10 20.08
C PHE A 77 30.22 0.06 19.97
N GLN A 78 29.65 -0.13 18.77
CA GLN A 78 28.20 -0.14 18.57
C GLN A 78 27.51 -1.25 19.35
N LEU A 79 28.07 -2.48 19.31
CA LEU A 79 27.59 -3.61 20.09
C LEU A 79 27.66 -3.32 21.59
N ALA A 80 28.77 -2.75 22.07
CA ALA A 80 28.92 -2.36 23.47
C ALA A 80 27.89 -1.31 23.90
N MET A 81 27.68 -0.28 23.07
CA MET A 81 26.69 0.77 23.34
C MET A 81 25.27 0.21 23.50
N SER A 82 24.90 -0.82 22.74
CA SER A 82 23.55 -1.43 22.81
C SER A 82 23.20 -2.04 24.17
N HIS A 83 24.20 -2.34 24.99
CA HIS A 83 24.00 -2.83 26.37
C HIS A 83 23.84 -1.69 27.38
N VAL A 84 24.22 -0.47 27.02
CA VAL A 84 24.35 0.65 27.95
C VAL A 84 23.28 1.71 27.71
N THR A 85 22.91 1.97 26.46
CA THR A 85 21.96 3.05 26.13
C THR A 85 21.08 2.71 24.94
N THR A 86 19.84 3.20 24.98
CA THR A 86 18.91 3.18 23.85
C THR A 86 18.65 4.58 23.29
N ASN A 87 19.44 5.58 23.71
CA ASN A 87 19.27 6.96 23.29
C ASN A 87 19.62 7.13 21.80
N SER A 88 18.59 7.36 21.00
CA SER A 88 18.70 7.51 19.54
C SER A 88 19.68 8.58 19.09
N LEU A 89 19.82 9.68 19.84
CA LEU A 89 20.72 10.78 19.47
C LEU A 89 22.19 10.34 19.49
N CYS A 90 22.55 9.48 20.45
CA CYS A 90 23.92 8.99 20.58
C CYS A 90 24.26 8.09 19.37
N TYR A 91 23.31 7.26 18.89
CA TYR A 91 23.49 6.47 17.66
C TYR A 91 23.54 7.32 16.38
N LEU A 92 22.61 8.27 16.25
CA LEU A 92 22.54 9.16 15.08
C LEU A 92 23.78 10.03 14.91
N THR A 93 24.52 10.30 15.98
CA THR A 93 25.74 11.11 15.92
C THR A 93 26.99 10.27 15.67
N LEU A 94 27.05 9.07 16.25
CA LEU A 94 28.25 8.23 16.22
C LEU A 94 28.29 7.28 15.01
N PHE A 95 27.13 6.83 14.51
CA PHE A 95 27.02 5.82 13.46
C PHE A 95 26.21 6.28 12.25
N LYS A 96 26.06 7.60 12.07
CA LYS A 96 25.23 8.19 11.00
C LYS A 96 25.52 7.60 9.63
N ASP A 97 26.79 7.57 9.25
CA ASP A 97 27.19 7.23 7.88
C ASP A 97 26.88 5.75 7.56
N ASP A 98 27.08 4.84 8.52
CA ASP A 98 26.76 3.42 8.34
C ASP A 98 25.26 3.22 8.23
N MET A 99 24.48 3.88 9.09
CA MET A 99 23.02 3.86 9.01
C MET A 99 22.55 4.40 7.66
N MET A 100 23.10 5.51 7.19
CA MET A 100 22.70 6.10 5.90
C MET A 100 23.07 5.21 4.71
N LEU A 101 24.16 4.46 4.78
CA LEU A 101 24.50 3.45 3.76
C LEU A 101 23.44 2.33 3.72
N GLU A 102 23.04 1.80 4.89
CA GLU A 102 21.97 0.80 5.00
C GLU A 102 20.63 1.37 4.49
N VAL A 103 20.27 2.60 4.89
CA VAL A 103 19.07 3.32 4.45
C VAL A 103 19.02 3.44 2.94
N ASN A 104 20.11 3.91 2.31
CA ASN A 104 20.17 4.10 0.87
C ASN A 104 20.02 2.78 0.13
N ARG A 105 20.69 1.72 0.59
CA ARG A 105 20.61 0.38 -0.01
C ARG A 105 19.18 -0.17 0.04
N HIS A 106 18.53 -0.11 1.20
CA HIS A 106 17.17 -0.63 1.35
C HIS A 106 16.12 0.25 0.66
N THR A 107 16.30 1.57 0.66
CA THR A 107 15.42 2.48 -0.08
C THR A 107 15.47 2.19 -1.58
N TYR A 108 16.67 1.95 -2.14
CA TYR A 108 16.80 1.56 -3.53
C TYR A 108 16.11 0.23 -3.85
N GLN A 109 16.26 -0.79 -2.98
CA GLN A 109 15.59 -2.08 -3.14
C GLN A 109 14.06 -1.95 -3.09
N ASP A 110 13.53 -1.22 -2.11
CA ASP A 110 12.09 -0.98 -1.96
C ASP A 110 11.52 -0.23 -3.17
N ILE A 111 12.27 0.74 -3.73
CA ILE A 111 11.87 1.46 -4.95
C ILE A 111 11.79 0.51 -6.15
N LEU A 112 12.81 -0.34 -6.35
CA LEU A 112 12.80 -1.30 -7.46
C LEU A 112 11.61 -2.28 -7.35
N GLU A 113 11.33 -2.74 -6.13
CA GLU A 113 10.17 -3.59 -5.87
C GLU A 113 8.86 -2.83 -6.19
N LEU A 114 8.75 -1.57 -5.78
CA LEU A 114 7.56 -0.75 -6.04
C LEU A 114 7.36 -0.44 -7.54
N GLN A 115 8.45 -0.20 -8.27
CA GLN A 115 8.46 0.00 -9.72
C GLN A 115 8.02 -1.25 -10.48
N SER A 116 8.19 -2.45 -9.92
CA SER A 116 7.64 -3.67 -10.52
C SER A 116 6.10 -3.68 -10.55
N PHE A 117 5.46 -2.86 -9.69
CA PHE A 117 4.02 -2.75 -9.62
C PHE A 117 3.49 -1.57 -10.45
N VAL A 118 4.12 -0.40 -10.47
CA VAL A 118 3.54 0.82 -11.09
C VAL A 118 4.32 1.23 -12.35
N SER A 119 3.62 1.60 -13.43
CA SER A 119 4.24 1.96 -14.71
C SER A 119 5.06 3.26 -14.65
N GLU A 120 6.19 3.27 -15.35
CA GLU A 120 7.39 4.12 -15.22
C GLU A 120 7.26 5.66 -15.29
N ASN A 121 6.07 6.26 -15.39
CA ASN A 121 5.93 7.69 -15.72
C ASN A 121 5.20 8.55 -14.70
N ASP A 122 5.23 8.16 -13.43
CA ASP A 122 4.33 8.73 -12.45
C ASP A 122 5.12 9.54 -11.39
N THR A 123 5.07 10.88 -11.54
CA THR A 123 5.58 11.88 -10.58
C THR A 123 5.13 11.64 -9.13
N CYS A 124 4.15 10.77 -8.92
CA CYS A 124 3.73 10.28 -7.61
C CYS A 124 4.83 9.49 -6.88
N PHE A 125 5.75 8.81 -7.58
CA PHE A 125 6.87 8.10 -6.96
C PHE A 125 7.77 9.06 -6.20
N ASP A 126 8.05 10.22 -6.76
CA ASP A 126 8.85 11.27 -6.11
C ASP A 126 8.22 11.71 -4.78
N THR A 127 6.88 11.69 -4.70
CA THR A 127 6.17 11.98 -3.45
C THR A 127 6.18 10.84 -2.43
N PHE A 128 6.37 9.59 -2.89
CA PHE A 128 6.37 8.40 -2.03
C PHE A 128 7.78 7.99 -1.56
N ILE A 129 8.83 8.30 -2.32
CA ILE A 129 10.23 8.03 -1.96
C ILE A 129 10.60 8.55 -0.54
N PRO A 130 10.21 9.77 -0.13
CA PRO A 130 10.47 10.26 1.23
C PRO A 130 9.87 9.36 2.31
N PHE A 131 8.71 8.75 2.05
CA PHE A 131 8.06 7.83 2.99
C PHE A 131 8.82 6.50 3.11
N ILE A 132 9.26 5.92 1.98
CA ILE A 132 10.14 4.72 1.97
C ILE A 132 11.41 5.01 2.75
N ARG A 133 12.04 6.16 2.47
CA ARG A 133 13.29 6.57 3.12
C ARG A 133 13.11 6.71 4.63
N HIS A 134 12.05 7.38 5.07
CA HIS A 134 11.77 7.56 6.49
C HIS A 134 11.59 6.21 7.22
N LYS A 135 10.85 5.26 6.62
CA LYS A 135 10.73 3.89 7.13
C LYS A 135 12.12 3.24 7.29
N ASN A 136 12.97 3.34 6.28
CA ASN A 136 14.31 2.75 6.34
C ASN A 136 15.21 3.43 7.38
N GLU A 137 15.07 4.76 7.58
CA GLU A 137 15.77 5.49 8.64
C GLU A 137 15.34 5.03 10.04
N GLU A 138 14.03 4.85 10.28
CA GLU A 138 13.51 4.30 11.54
C GLU A 138 14.04 2.88 11.79
N LEU A 139 14.05 2.02 10.75
CA LEU A 139 14.52 0.64 10.87
C LEU A 139 16.03 0.55 11.11
N ALA A 140 16.85 1.33 10.41
CA ALA A 140 18.31 1.36 10.58
C ALA A 140 18.73 1.92 11.95
N LEU A 141 17.93 2.81 12.53
CA LEU A 141 18.12 3.26 13.90
C LEU A 141 17.81 2.14 14.90
N LEU A 142 16.68 1.43 14.74
CA LEU A 142 16.30 0.30 15.62
C LEU A 142 17.29 -0.85 15.53
N ARG A 143 17.54 -1.37 14.32
CA ARG A 143 18.89 -1.46 13.77
C ARG A 143 20.06 -1.51 14.73
N SER A 144 20.56 -0.30 14.89
CA SER A 144 21.76 0.06 15.62
C SER A 144 21.56 -0.01 17.13
N ILE A 145 20.39 0.38 17.63
CA ILE A 145 20.07 0.38 19.07
C ILE A 145 19.98 -1.05 19.62
N TYR A 146 19.27 -1.94 18.91
CA TYR A 146 18.95 -3.29 19.35
C TYR A 146 19.77 -4.36 18.63
N VAL A 147 20.99 -4.01 18.20
CA VAL A 147 21.89 -4.88 17.43
C VAL A 147 22.22 -6.20 18.15
N THR A 148 22.17 -6.22 19.48
CA THR A 148 22.37 -7.42 20.30
C THR A 148 21.07 -8.07 20.79
N ASN A 149 19.90 -7.52 20.42
CA ASN A 149 18.59 -7.96 20.89
C ASN A 149 17.56 -8.05 19.75
N ASP A 150 17.67 -9.12 18.97
CA ASP A 150 16.78 -9.40 17.83
C ASP A 150 15.29 -9.46 18.21
N SER A 151 14.98 -9.88 19.44
CA SER A 151 13.59 -9.96 19.93
C SER A 151 12.99 -8.56 20.06
N LEU A 152 13.69 -7.63 20.70
CA LEU A 152 13.26 -6.24 20.82
C LEU A 152 13.25 -5.54 19.46
N PHE A 153 14.27 -5.77 18.63
CA PHE A 153 14.27 -5.26 17.25
C PHE A 153 13.00 -5.69 16.50
N THR A 154 12.66 -6.97 16.55
CA THR A 154 11.47 -7.54 15.88
C THR A 154 10.18 -6.93 16.44
N GLN A 155 10.08 -6.81 17.76
CA GLN A 155 8.92 -6.23 18.43
C GLN A 155 8.73 -4.74 18.03
N LYS A 156 9.81 -3.98 17.95
CA LYS A 156 9.78 -2.54 17.65
C LYS A 156 9.66 -2.23 16.15
N SER A 157 10.16 -3.10 15.28
CA SER A 157 10.06 -2.92 13.82
C SER A 157 8.68 -3.26 13.25
N ARG A 158 7.95 -4.20 13.85
CA ARG A 158 6.61 -4.62 13.41
C ARG A 158 5.62 -3.46 13.17
N PRO A 159 5.44 -2.48 14.08
CA PRO A 159 4.51 -1.36 13.83
C PRO A 159 4.97 -0.46 12.66
N ILE A 160 6.27 -0.28 12.46
CA ILE A 160 6.82 0.51 11.34
C ILE A 160 6.52 -0.20 10.01
N LEU A 161 6.81 -1.50 9.94
CA LEU A 161 6.54 -2.32 8.75
C LEU A 161 5.04 -2.37 8.44
N SER A 162 4.17 -2.58 9.43
CA SER A 162 2.72 -2.59 9.22
C SER A 162 2.18 -1.25 8.68
N ARG A 163 2.69 -0.12 9.19
CA ARG A 163 2.36 1.22 8.68
C ARG A 163 2.85 1.40 7.25
N TYR A 164 4.03 0.87 6.92
CA TYR A 164 4.58 0.90 5.57
C TYR A 164 3.75 0.06 4.59
N ASP A 165 3.44 -1.19 4.93
CA ASP A 165 2.67 -2.11 4.09
C ASP A 165 1.29 -1.54 3.75
N MET A 166 0.63 -0.91 4.73
CA MET A 166 -0.63 -0.22 4.51
C MET A 166 -0.50 0.94 3.50
N GLN A 167 0.57 1.73 3.60
CA GLN A 167 0.82 2.85 2.69
C GLN A 167 1.20 2.38 1.29
N VAL A 168 2.00 1.32 1.17
CA VAL A 168 2.28 0.67 -0.12
C VAL A 168 1.00 0.11 -0.74
N LYS A 169 0.16 -0.60 0.02
CA LYS A 169 -1.14 -1.11 -0.47
C LYS A 169 -2.03 0.02 -0.95
N ASN A 170 -2.05 1.15 -0.25
CA ASN A 170 -2.77 2.35 -0.69
C ASN A 170 -2.18 2.92 -1.97
N PHE A 171 -0.88 3.22 -1.98
CA PHE A 171 -0.18 3.81 -3.13
C PHE A 171 -0.35 2.96 -4.39
N THR A 172 -0.06 1.66 -4.30
CA THR A 172 -0.26 0.70 -5.38
C THR A 172 -1.72 0.65 -5.83
N SER A 173 -2.70 0.58 -4.92
CA SER A 173 -4.12 0.59 -5.32
C SER A 173 -4.55 1.83 -6.10
N PHE A 174 -3.90 2.98 -5.86
CA PHE A 174 -4.21 4.24 -6.55
C PHE A 174 -3.47 4.42 -7.88
N HIS A 175 -2.32 3.79 -8.06
CA HIS A 175 -1.41 4.02 -9.20
C HIS A 175 -1.16 2.76 -10.04
N PHE A 176 -1.69 1.61 -9.61
CA PHE A 176 -1.79 0.42 -10.44
C PHE A 176 -2.89 0.66 -11.46
N HIS A 177 -2.54 1.24 -12.61
CA HIS A 177 -3.44 1.37 -13.74
C HIS A 177 -3.80 -0.02 -14.25
N LEU A 178 -4.91 -0.55 -13.73
CA LEU A 178 -5.60 -1.66 -14.32
C LEU A 178 -6.41 -1.18 -15.52
N SER A 179 -7.08 -2.14 -16.13
CA SER A 179 -8.13 -1.81 -17.06
C SER A 179 -9.24 -0.99 -16.35
N LYS A 180 -9.90 -0.13 -17.12
CA LYS A 180 -10.72 1.00 -16.64
C LYS A 180 -11.72 0.67 -15.53
N ASN A 181 -12.39 -0.49 -15.54
CA ASN A 181 -13.41 -0.78 -14.53
C ASN A 181 -12.82 -1.27 -13.20
N TYR A 182 -11.70 -2.00 -13.21
CA TYR A 182 -11.04 -2.41 -11.96
C TYR A 182 -10.52 -1.18 -11.19
N ASP A 183 -9.93 -0.21 -11.90
CA ASP A 183 -9.49 1.06 -11.31
C ASP A 183 -10.63 1.81 -10.63
N ILE A 184 -11.80 1.89 -11.28
CA ILE A 184 -12.99 2.54 -10.70
C ILE A 184 -13.40 1.82 -9.40
N VAL A 185 -13.46 0.49 -9.40
CA VAL A 185 -13.85 -0.28 -8.21
C VAL A 185 -12.87 -0.08 -7.07
N LEU A 186 -11.55 -0.13 -7.34
CA LEU A 186 -10.51 0.08 -6.33
C LEU A 186 -10.51 1.53 -5.80
N LYS A 187 -10.72 2.52 -6.68
CA LYS A 187 -10.88 3.93 -6.30
C LYS A 187 -12.05 4.15 -5.33
N TYR A 188 -13.15 3.43 -5.52
CA TYR A 188 -14.35 3.52 -4.68
C TYR A 188 -14.45 2.39 -3.65
N ARG A 189 -13.34 1.75 -3.26
CA ARG A 189 -13.34 0.61 -2.33
C ARG A 189 -14.01 0.88 -0.98
N LEU A 190 -13.84 2.10 -0.44
CA LEU A 190 -14.41 2.48 0.85
C LEU A 190 -15.94 2.67 0.75
N PRO A 191 -16.48 3.48 -0.18
CA PRO A 191 -17.93 3.52 -0.43
C PRO A 191 -18.56 2.16 -0.77
N LEU A 192 -17.83 1.29 -1.47
CA LEU A 192 -18.27 -0.06 -1.82
C LEU A 192 -18.12 -1.07 -0.67
N GLN A 193 -17.50 -0.67 0.45
CA GLN A 193 -17.24 -1.54 1.60
C GLN A 193 -16.59 -2.86 1.17
N LEU A 194 -15.57 -2.79 0.30
CA LEU A 194 -14.88 -3.98 -0.16
C LEU A 194 -14.12 -4.63 0.99
N THR A 195 -14.20 -5.95 1.06
CA THR A 195 -13.33 -6.74 1.95
C THR A 195 -11.90 -6.78 1.39
N ASP A 196 -10.93 -7.10 2.23
CA ASP A 196 -9.55 -7.33 1.78
C ASP A 196 -9.48 -8.42 0.70
N SER A 197 -10.19 -9.53 0.90
CA SER A 197 -10.25 -10.63 -0.08
C SER A 197 -10.81 -10.19 -1.44
N GLN A 198 -11.85 -9.35 -1.45
CA GLN A 198 -12.38 -8.78 -2.70
C GLN A 198 -11.35 -7.85 -3.37
N THR A 199 -10.69 -7.01 -2.58
CA THR A 199 -9.65 -6.09 -3.07
C THR A 199 -8.51 -6.86 -3.72
N ASP A 200 -7.98 -7.88 -3.04
CA ASP A 200 -6.89 -8.70 -3.54
C ASP A 200 -7.31 -9.45 -4.82
N SER A 201 -8.52 -10.00 -4.85
CA SER A 201 -9.08 -10.68 -6.05
C SER A 201 -9.17 -9.74 -7.26
N ILE A 202 -9.57 -8.48 -7.06
CA ILE A 202 -9.66 -7.48 -8.14
C ILE A 202 -8.27 -7.17 -8.69
N VAL A 203 -7.28 -6.99 -7.80
CA VAL A 203 -5.89 -6.74 -8.18
C VAL A 203 -5.34 -7.93 -8.98
N ASP A 204 -5.61 -9.16 -8.55
CA ASP A 204 -5.15 -10.37 -9.25
C ASP A 204 -5.81 -10.53 -10.62
N CYS A 205 -7.13 -10.34 -10.73
CA CYS A 205 -7.81 -10.34 -12.03
C CYS A 205 -7.26 -9.26 -12.96
N GLY A 206 -6.91 -8.08 -12.44
CA GLY A 206 -6.30 -7.03 -13.22
C GLY A 206 -4.88 -7.35 -13.70
N LYS A 207 -4.05 -7.99 -12.86
CA LYS A 207 -2.73 -8.52 -13.26
C LYS A 207 -2.85 -9.56 -14.37
N GLU A 208 -3.82 -10.48 -14.25
CA GLU A 208 -4.11 -11.49 -15.26
C GLU A 208 -4.50 -10.86 -16.60
N LEU A 209 -5.44 -9.90 -16.58
CA LEU A 209 -5.88 -9.20 -17.78
C LEU A 209 -4.72 -8.51 -18.50
N LYS A 210 -3.83 -7.84 -17.77
CA LYS A 210 -2.63 -7.22 -18.35
C LYS A 210 -1.75 -8.25 -19.07
N LYS A 211 -1.55 -9.43 -18.48
CA LYS A 211 -0.82 -10.54 -19.13
C LYS A 211 -1.52 -11.02 -20.40
N TYR A 212 -2.86 -11.14 -20.38
CA TYR A 212 -3.63 -11.53 -21.56
C TYR A 212 -3.54 -10.50 -22.69
N MET A 213 -3.63 -9.21 -22.37
CA MET A 213 -3.56 -8.13 -23.35
C MET A 213 -2.18 -8.03 -24.03
N ILE A 214 -1.09 -8.32 -23.30
CA ILE A 214 0.26 -8.40 -23.88
C ILE A 214 0.36 -9.52 -24.92
N ARG A 215 -0.26 -10.67 -24.64
CA ARG A 215 -0.23 -11.85 -25.53
C ARG A 215 -1.24 -11.78 -26.66
N ASN A 216 -2.33 -11.03 -26.49
CA ASN A 216 -3.40 -10.89 -27.46
C ASN A 216 -3.98 -9.46 -27.39
N THR A 217 -3.52 -8.61 -28.32
CA THR A 217 -3.90 -7.20 -28.39
C THR A 217 -5.39 -6.99 -28.67
N ASN A 218 -6.08 -7.98 -29.23
CA ASN A 218 -7.51 -7.92 -29.59
C ASN A 218 -8.41 -8.57 -28.53
N TYR A 219 -7.89 -8.87 -27.34
CA TYR A 219 -8.67 -9.46 -26.27
C TYR A 219 -9.79 -8.52 -25.79
N ASP A 220 -11.00 -9.08 -25.66
CA ASP A 220 -12.17 -8.35 -25.14
C ASP A 220 -12.06 -8.15 -23.62
N HIS A 221 -11.26 -7.15 -23.25
CA HIS A 221 -11.03 -6.75 -21.88
C HIS A 221 -12.32 -6.28 -21.19
N TRP A 222 -13.25 -5.67 -21.93
CA TRP A 222 -14.55 -5.23 -21.39
C TRP A 222 -15.37 -6.41 -20.87
N LYS A 223 -15.49 -7.48 -21.65
CA LYS A 223 -16.21 -8.69 -21.22
C LYS A 223 -15.51 -9.37 -20.05
N HIS A 224 -14.18 -9.41 -20.06
CA HIS A 224 -13.39 -9.98 -18.97
C HIS A 224 -13.66 -9.27 -17.64
N GLU A 225 -13.51 -7.94 -17.62
CA GLU A 225 -13.75 -7.11 -16.43
C GLU A 225 -15.19 -7.26 -15.92
N ARG A 226 -16.17 -7.18 -16.82
CA ARG A 226 -17.59 -7.34 -16.46
C ARG A 226 -17.83 -8.69 -15.78
N THR A 227 -17.29 -9.76 -16.36
CA THR A 227 -17.51 -11.13 -15.88
C THR A 227 -16.89 -11.35 -14.50
N ASN A 228 -15.66 -10.87 -14.28
CA ASN A 228 -14.97 -11.07 -13.01
C ASN A 228 -15.51 -10.14 -11.91
N LEU A 229 -15.81 -8.88 -12.21
CA LEU A 229 -16.41 -7.98 -11.22
C LEU A 229 -17.76 -8.48 -10.72
N ARG A 230 -18.58 -9.10 -11.57
CA ARG A 230 -19.85 -9.73 -11.16
C ARG A 230 -19.68 -10.94 -10.25
N LYS A 231 -18.55 -11.64 -10.32
CA LYS A 231 -18.25 -12.79 -9.47
C LYS A 231 -17.70 -12.37 -8.11
N ILE A 232 -16.92 -11.29 -8.09
CA ILE A 232 -16.23 -10.79 -6.88
C ILE A 232 -17.18 -9.93 -6.04
N LEU A 233 -17.95 -9.04 -6.69
CA LEU A 233 -18.82 -8.09 -6.01
C LEU A 233 -20.20 -8.70 -5.76
N SER A 234 -20.80 -8.37 -4.61
CA SER A 234 -22.24 -8.61 -4.41
C SER A 234 -23.07 -7.78 -5.39
N GLU A 235 -24.33 -8.17 -5.63
CA GLU A 235 -25.22 -7.42 -6.53
C GLU A 235 -25.35 -5.95 -6.13
N LYS A 236 -25.47 -5.66 -4.84
CA LYS A 236 -25.52 -4.29 -4.30
C LYS A 236 -24.23 -3.52 -4.59
N GLN A 237 -23.07 -4.13 -4.36
CA GLN A 237 -21.78 -3.51 -4.65
C GLN A 237 -21.60 -3.27 -6.15
N TYR A 238 -22.03 -4.22 -6.98
CA TYR A 238 -21.95 -4.10 -8.43
C TYR A 238 -22.84 -2.97 -8.96
N ASP A 239 -24.07 -2.84 -8.45
CA ASP A 239 -24.96 -1.71 -8.77
C ASP A 239 -24.38 -0.35 -8.35
N MET A 240 -23.82 -0.26 -7.15
CA MET A 240 -23.12 0.94 -6.67
C MET A 240 -21.90 1.27 -7.54
N PHE A 241 -21.11 0.26 -7.93
CA PHE A 241 -20.01 0.44 -8.87
C PHE A 241 -20.48 1.04 -10.19
N LEU A 242 -21.55 0.50 -10.80
CA LEU A 242 -22.07 1.02 -12.05
C LEU A 242 -22.61 2.45 -11.89
N THR A 243 -23.16 2.79 -10.72
CA THR A 243 -23.51 4.17 -10.38
C THR A 243 -22.28 5.08 -10.45
N PHE A 244 -21.19 4.72 -9.77
CA PHE A 244 -19.95 5.50 -9.78
C PHE A 244 -19.33 5.62 -11.18
N LYS A 245 -19.36 4.53 -11.97
CA LYS A 245 -18.87 4.50 -13.35
C LYS A 245 -19.60 5.52 -14.25
N HIS A 246 -20.91 5.63 -14.10
CA HIS A 246 -21.76 6.42 -15.01
C HIS A 246 -22.14 7.81 -14.49
N TRP A 247 -21.88 8.10 -13.21
CA TRP A 247 -22.30 9.35 -12.56
C TRP A 247 -21.84 10.60 -13.31
N SER A 248 -20.53 10.74 -13.57
CA SER A 248 -19.97 11.96 -14.18
C SER A 248 -20.57 12.26 -15.55
N ARG A 249 -20.70 11.24 -16.41
CA ARG A 249 -21.26 11.40 -17.76
C ARG A 249 -22.76 11.72 -17.69
N SER A 250 -23.48 11.08 -16.77
CA SER A 250 -24.91 11.29 -16.59
C SER A 250 -25.20 12.67 -15.99
N TYR A 251 -24.33 13.17 -15.11
CA TYR A 251 -24.40 14.51 -14.56
C TYR A 251 -24.19 15.58 -15.64
N GLN A 252 -23.20 15.39 -16.51
CA GLN A 252 -23.01 16.24 -17.68
C GLN A 252 -24.22 16.23 -18.62
N ALA A 253 -24.86 15.07 -18.80
CA ALA A 253 -26.13 15.01 -19.52
C ALA A 253 -27.21 15.84 -18.81
N GLY A 254 -27.35 15.71 -17.48
CA GLY A 254 -28.27 16.55 -16.69
C GLY A 254 -28.10 18.04 -16.94
N LEU A 255 -26.86 18.54 -16.90
CA LEU A 255 -26.54 19.93 -17.21
C LEU A 255 -26.91 20.31 -18.65
N TYR A 256 -26.56 19.45 -19.62
CA TYR A 256 -26.88 19.67 -21.03
C TYR A 256 -28.40 19.79 -21.26
N TYR A 257 -29.21 18.91 -20.67
CA TYR A 257 -30.67 18.95 -20.80
C TYR A 257 -31.26 20.21 -20.16
N TRP A 258 -30.71 20.66 -19.02
CA TRP A 258 -31.11 21.92 -18.42
C TRP A 258 -30.81 23.12 -19.32
N ASP A 259 -29.61 23.14 -19.92
CA ASP A 259 -29.23 24.19 -20.86
C ASP A 259 -30.09 24.18 -22.13
N ALA A 260 -30.45 23.00 -22.64
CA ALA A 260 -31.36 22.85 -23.77
C ALA A 260 -32.77 23.37 -23.44
N LEU A 261 -33.31 23.07 -22.25
CA LEU A 261 -34.61 23.58 -21.81
C LEU A 261 -34.64 25.11 -21.71
N LYS A 262 -33.56 25.73 -21.21
CA LYS A 262 -33.43 27.19 -21.16
C LYS A 262 -33.40 27.80 -22.56
N LYS A 263 -32.66 27.20 -23.50
CA LYS A 263 -32.58 27.71 -24.88
C LYS A 263 -33.91 27.62 -25.63
N GLN A 264 -34.80 26.73 -25.21
CA GLN A 264 -36.10 26.48 -25.82
C GLN A 264 -37.27 27.12 -25.04
N ASP A 265 -36.98 27.98 -24.06
CA ASP A 265 -37.98 28.61 -23.15
C ASP A 265 -38.98 27.60 -22.54
N SER A 266 -38.55 26.35 -22.36
CA SER A 266 -39.40 25.22 -21.94
C SER A 266 -39.20 24.82 -20.48
N ASN A 267 -38.54 25.70 -19.70
CA ASN A 267 -38.16 25.51 -18.31
C ASN A 267 -39.14 26.14 -17.30
N ALA A 268 -40.26 26.70 -17.76
CA ALA A 268 -41.24 27.36 -16.89
C ALA A 268 -41.72 26.43 -15.75
N GLY A 269 -41.61 26.91 -14.51
CA GLY A 269 -42.02 26.19 -13.30
C GLY A 269 -41.11 25.01 -12.91
N MET A 270 -39.94 24.85 -13.54
CA MET A 270 -39.00 23.78 -13.22
C MET A 270 -37.87 24.25 -12.30
N ASP A 271 -37.54 23.46 -11.29
CA ASP A 271 -36.34 23.65 -10.47
C ASP A 271 -35.12 23.05 -11.15
N SER A 272 -34.06 23.85 -11.32
CA SER A 272 -32.86 23.43 -12.04
C SER A 272 -32.13 22.27 -11.35
N ALA A 273 -32.07 22.29 -10.01
CA ALA A 273 -31.35 21.27 -9.27
C ALA A 273 -32.08 19.92 -9.33
N GLN A 274 -33.42 19.95 -9.25
CA GLN A 274 -34.27 18.79 -9.40
C GLN A 274 -34.21 18.22 -10.81
N VAL A 275 -34.27 19.05 -11.85
CA VAL A 275 -34.13 18.60 -13.24
C VAL A 275 -32.79 17.92 -13.48
N VAL A 276 -31.68 18.56 -13.08
CA VAL A 276 -30.34 17.98 -13.27
C VAL A 276 -30.24 16.63 -12.53
N ARG A 277 -30.76 16.53 -11.30
CA ARG A 277 -30.76 15.29 -10.53
C ARG A 277 -31.57 14.19 -11.20
N ASP A 278 -32.80 14.46 -11.62
CA ASP A 278 -33.69 13.45 -12.21
C ASP A 278 -33.16 12.95 -13.55
N VAL A 279 -32.66 13.86 -14.39
CA VAL A 279 -32.00 13.52 -15.66
C VAL A 279 -30.74 12.68 -15.40
N THR A 280 -29.92 13.06 -14.42
CA THR A 280 -28.72 12.31 -14.03
C THR A 280 -29.08 10.88 -13.62
N ASN A 281 -30.02 10.72 -12.70
CA ASN A 281 -30.46 9.42 -12.20
C ASN A 281 -31.00 8.53 -13.32
N TYR A 282 -31.85 9.10 -14.19
CA TYR A 282 -32.38 8.38 -15.35
C TYR A 282 -31.28 7.88 -16.29
N HIS A 283 -30.27 8.72 -16.59
CA HIS A 283 -29.16 8.33 -17.46
C HIS A 283 -28.20 7.32 -16.80
N VAL A 284 -28.03 7.39 -15.48
CA VAL A 284 -27.31 6.37 -14.72
C VAL A 284 -28.00 5.02 -14.86
N GLU A 285 -29.29 4.94 -14.55
CA GLU A 285 -30.06 3.68 -14.62
C GLU A 285 -30.08 3.09 -16.03
N ARG A 286 -30.25 3.95 -17.04
CA ARG A 286 -30.17 3.51 -18.44
C ARG A 286 -28.80 2.91 -18.79
N SER A 287 -27.72 3.51 -18.30
CA SER A 287 -26.35 3.05 -18.56
C SER A 287 -26.02 1.77 -17.78
N LYS A 288 -26.56 1.62 -16.57
CA LYS A 288 -26.50 0.37 -15.79
C LYS A 288 -27.14 -0.78 -16.57
N LEU A 289 -28.36 -0.61 -17.07
CA LEU A 289 -29.05 -1.64 -17.87
C LEU A 289 -28.24 -2.04 -19.10
N PHE A 290 -27.60 -1.07 -19.76
CA PHE A 290 -26.75 -1.34 -20.91
C PHE A 290 -25.55 -2.22 -20.54
N ASP A 291 -24.79 -1.82 -19.51
CA ASP A 291 -23.64 -2.61 -19.04
C ASP A 291 -24.06 -4.01 -18.59
N MET A 292 -25.27 -4.13 -18.02
CA MET A 292 -25.73 -5.40 -17.48
C MET A 292 -26.22 -6.38 -18.55
N TYR A 293 -26.96 -5.90 -19.54
CA TYR A 293 -27.75 -6.81 -20.38
C TYR A 293 -27.47 -6.63 -21.88
N ALA A 294 -26.99 -5.47 -22.33
CA ALA A 294 -26.96 -5.17 -23.77
C ALA A 294 -26.12 -6.13 -24.62
N TYR A 295 -25.17 -6.85 -24.01
CA TYR A 295 -24.28 -7.81 -24.67
C TYR A 295 -24.57 -9.27 -24.31
N ASP A 296 -25.11 -9.54 -23.12
CA ASP A 296 -25.34 -10.90 -22.62
C ASP A 296 -26.80 -11.35 -22.85
N ASP A 297 -27.77 -10.42 -22.79
CA ASP A 297 -29.20 -10.66 -22.94
C ASP A 297 -29.89 -9.41 -23.54
N ARG A 298 -29.84 -9.32 -24.88
CA ARG A 298 -30.31 -8.13 -25.60
C ARG A 298 -31.81 -7.92 -25.48
N GLU A 299 -32.58 -9.00 -25.39
CA GLU A 299 -34.03 -8.94 -25.26
C GLU A 299 -34.41 -8.36 -23.89
N LYS A 300 -33.81 -8.85 -22.82
CA LYS A 300 -33.97 -8.30 -21.48
C LYS A 300 -33.55 -6.84 -21.39
N TYR A 301 -32.44 -6.46 -22.04
CA TYR A 301 -32.05 -5.06 -22.15
C TYR A 301 -33.15 -4.21 -22.79
N ASN A 302 -33.68 -4.62 -23.94
CA ASN A 302 -34.70 -3.86 -24.67
C ASN A 302 -35.99 -3.72 -23.85
N LEU A 303 -36.42 -4.78 -23.16
CA LEU A 303 -37.59 -4.77 -22.30
C LEU A 303 -37.43 -3.78 -21.14
N LEU A 304 -36.35 -3.92 -20.36
CA LEU A 304 -36.10 -3.07 -19.19
C LEU A 304 -35.82 -1.61 -19.57
N ALA A 305 -35.09 -1.37 -20.67
CA ALA A 305 -34.86 -0.02 -21.16
C ALA A 305 -36.16 0.65 -21.64
N GLY A 306 -37.06 -0.14 -22.26
CA GLY A 306 -38.39 0.32 -22.64
C GLY A 306 -39.27 0.67 -21.44
N GLU A 307 -39.24 -0.16 -20.37
CA GLU A 307 -39.91 0.14 -19.11
C GLU A 307 -39.36 1.39 -18.43
N LEU A 308 -38.02 1.52 -18.37
CA LEU A 308 -37.35 2.71 -17.83
C LEU A 308 -37.80 3.97 -18.58
N TYR A 309 -37.84 3.92 -19.91
CA TYR A 309 -38.29 5.05 -20.72
C TYR A 309 -39.77 5.38 -20.49
N ARG A 310 -40.66 4.38 -20.46
CA ARG A 310 -42.10 4.60 -20.30
C ARG A 310 -42.44 5.17 -18.93
N ASN A 311 -41.89 4.59 -17.87
CA ASN A 311 -42.35 4.83 -16.50
C ASN A 311 -41.49 5.85 -15.73
N TYR A 312 -40.22 6.01 -16.09
CA TYR A 312 -39.25 6.78 -15.29
C TYR A 312 -38.48 7.86 -16.07
N CYS A 313 -38.72 8.02 -17.38
CA CYS A 313 -38.09 9.08 -18.17
C CYS A 313 -38.58 10.47 -17.70
N PRO A 314 -37.68 11.34 -17.20
CA PRO A 314 -38.05 12.66 -16.69
C PRO A 314 -38.70 13.52 -17.77
N VAL A 315 -39.66 14.36 -17.37
CA VAL A 315 -40.36 15.29 -18.26
C VAL A 315 -39.38 16.18 -19.03
N ALA A 316 -38.30 16.62 -18.37
CA ALA A 316 -37.21 17.38 -18.98
C ALA A 316 -36.60 16.70 -20.21
N VAL A 317 -36.30 15.39 -20.10
CA VAL A 317 -35.73 14.60 -21.21
C VAL A 317 -36.72 14.50 -22.36
N ARG A 318 -38.00 14.27 -22.05
CA ARG A 318 -39.06 14.15 -23.07
C ARG A 318 -39.23 15.45 -23.85
N ARG A 319 -39.33 16.59 -23.17
CA ARG A 319 -39.48 17.92 -23.79
C ARG A 319 -38.34 18.24 -24.75
N VAL A 320 -37.11 18.02 -24.32
CA VAL A 320 -35.92 18.27 -25.16
C VAL A 320 -35.91 17.32 -26.37
N ASN A 321 -36.23 16.03 -26.17
CA ASN A 321 -36.28 15.07 -27.29
C ASN A 321 -37.39 15.41 -28.30
N GLU A 322 -38.57 15.85 -27.83
CA GLU A 322 -39.65 16.30 -28.70
C GLU A 322 -39.25 17.53 -29.51
N ALA A 323 -38.57 18.50 -28.89
CA ALA A 323 -38.07 19.68 -29.59
C ALA A 323 -37.01 19.32 -30.65
N ILE A 324 -36.05 18.46 -30.32
CA ILE A 324 -35.04 17.97 -31.28
C ILE A 324 -35.70 17.22 -32.44
N ASN A 325 -36.72 16.39 -32.17
CA ASN A 325 -37.41 15.65 -33.21
C ASN A 325 -38.27 16.56 -34.10
N ARG A 326 -38.85 17.64 -33.55
CA ARG A 326 -39.54 18.67 -34.34
C ARG A 326 -38.57 19.42 -35.25
N GLU A 327 -37.39 19.79 -34.77
CA GLU A 327 -36.35 20.44 -35.59
C GLU A 327 -35.85 19.53 -36.73
N LYS A 328 -35.66 18.22 -36.45
CA LYS A 328 -35.28 17.23 -37.48
C LYS A 328 -36.36 17.01 -38.52
N ASN A 329 -37.64 17.01 -38.12
CA ASN A 329 -38.75 16.91 -39.06
C ASN A 329 -38.93 18.21 -39.87
N TYR A 330 -38.61 19.38 -39.29
CA TYR A 330 -38.66 20.67 -39.97
C TYR A 330 -37.52 20.84 -41.00
N GLN A 331 -36.35 20.25 -40.75
CA GLN A 331 -35.25 20.16 -41.74
C GLN A 331 -35.48 19.07 -42.81
N GLY A 332 -36.58 18.32 -42.72
CA GLY A 332 -36.93 17.20 -43.59
C GLY A 332 -38.16 17.42 -44.48
N SER A 333 -38.59 18.65 -44.72
CA SER A 333 -39.61 18.94 -45.74
C SER A 333 -39.26 20.20 -46.52
N TYR A 334 -38.70 20.03 -47.72
CA TYR A 334 -39.12 20.69 -48.97
C TYR A 334 -38.19 20.25 -50.10
N THR A 335 -38.61 19.23 -50.85
CA THR A 335 -38.50 19.16 -52.31
C THR A 335 -39.61 18.24 -52.78
N TRP A 336 -40.37 18.73 -53.77
CA TRP A 336 -41.53 18.11 -54.40
C TRP A 336 -41.32 16.66 -54.83
#